data_AF-A0AAN0LK24-F1
#
_entry.id   AF-A0AAN0LK24-F1
#
_cell.length_a   1.000
_cell.length_b   1.000
_cell.length_c   1.000
_cell.angle_alpha   90.00
_cell.angle_beta   90.00
_cell.angle_gamma   90.00
#
_symmetry.space_group_name_H-M   'P 1'
#
loop_
_entity.id
_entity.type
_entity.pdbx_description
1 polymer ?
#
loop_
_entity_poly.entity_id
_entity_poly.type
_entity_poly.pdbx_seq_one_letter_code
_entity_poly.pdbx_strand_id
1 'polypeptide(L)'
;MKVTNNSKAPQGVHTLRGVAFIKPGESKDLELDEAQAGRAARLKFLEITGRPSEAPTVSVNSPAIEIPPNEVDQLRQQLEAKSAEIERLTALVAERDAEIERLKEKAASGSNGDAPIGPFEVKETSPGWFAIFGADGKQIGNKMREDDAKAFQAMSPDDQAKYLAD
;
A
#
# COMPACT_ATOMS: atom_id res chain seq x y z
N MET A 1 8.45 42.98 -37.68
CA MET A 1 9.92 43.00 -37.79
C MET A 1 10.37 41.96 -38.80
N LYS A 2 11.34 42.27 -39.65
CA LYS A 2 11.90 41.27 -40.58
C LYS A 2 13.02 40.51 -39.87
N VAL A 3 12.90 39.17 -39.84
CA VAL A 3 13.88 38.26 -39.25
C VAL A 3 14.41 37.31 -40.33
N THR A 4 15.73 37.27 -40.51
CA THR A 4 16.42 36.41 -41.46
C THR A 4 17.20 35.33 -40.74
N ASN A 5 17.07 34.07 -41.17
CA ASN A 5 17.86 32.97 -40.64
C ASN A 5 19.11 32.72 -41.50
N ASN A 6 20.28 33.06 -40.98
CA ASN A 6 21.58 32.86 -41.63
C ASN A 6 22.27 31.54 -41.22
N SER A 7 21.60 30.69 -40.43
CA SER A 7 22.13 29.36 -40.07
C SER A 7 21.86 28.32 -41.16
N LYS A 8 22.56 27.18 -41.08
CA LYS A 8 22.37 26.03 -41.99
C LYS A 8 21.14 25.16 -41.64
N ALA A 9 20.45 25.44 -40.54
CA ALA A 9 19.31 24.66 -40.06
C ALA A 9 18.04 25.53 -39.91
N PRO A 10 16.83 24.96 -39.99
CA PRO A 10 15.61 25.68 -39.63
C PRO A 10 15.68 26.18 -38.19
N GLN A 11 15.30 27.44 -37.95
CA GLN A 11 15.31 28.06 -36.63
C GLN A 11 13.90 28.43 -36.20
N GLY A 12 13.57 28.15 -34.94
CA GLY A 12 12.35 28.61 -34.30
C GLY A 12 12.56 29.97 -33.64
N VAL A 13 11.69 30.93 -33.92
CA VAL A 13 11.70 32.26 -33.31
C VAL A 13 10.40 32.45 -32.55
N HIS A 14 10.48 32.79 -31.26
CA HIS A 14 9.31 33.12 -30.46
C HIS A 14 8.74 34.48 -30.88
N THR A 15 7.47 34.48 -31.27
CA THR A 15 6.69 35.64 -31.69
C THR A 15 5.50 35.84 -30.77
N LEU A 16 4.77 36.94 -30.92
CA LEU A 16 3.52 37.17 -30.20
C LEU A 16 2.47 36.08 -30.42
N ARG A 17 2.52 35.37 -31.55
CA ARG A 17 1.55 34.34 -31.94
C ARG A 17 2.08 32.91 -31.73
N GLY A 18 3.18 32.74 -30.99
CA GLY A 18 3.84 31.45 -30.77
C GLY A 18 5.16 31.33 -31.56
N VAL A 19 5.59 30.10 -31.86
CA VAL A 19 6.89 29.86 -32.50
C VAL A 19 6.75 29.88 -34.03
N ALA A 20 7.47 30.78 -34.69
CA ALA A 20 7.59 30.82 -36.14
C ALA A 20 8.88 30.14 -36.59
N PHE A 21 8.79 29.19 -37.51
CA PHE A 21 9.94 28.52 -38.10
C PHE A 21 10.40 29.24 -39.36
N ILE A 22 11.70 29.55 -39.43
CA ILE A 22 12.35 30.19 -40.57
C ILE A 22 13.41 29.23 -41.14
N LYS A 23 13.32 28.89 -42.42
CA LYS A 23 14.28 28.00 -43.10
C LYS A 23 15.64 28.68 -43.28
N PRO A 24 16.73 27.91 -43.52
CA PRO A 24 18.04 28.49 -43.88
C PRO A 24 17.94 29.47 -45.05
N GLY A 25 18.47 30.68 -44.87
CA GLY A 25 18.48 31.76 -45.86
C GLY A 25 17.13 32.48 -46.05
N GLU A 26 16.07 32.09 -45.34
CA GLU A 26 14.74 32.69 -45.47
C GLU A 26 14.62 33.93 -44.55
N SER A 27 13.93 34.96 -45.04
CA SER A 27 13.49 36.10 -44.24
C SER A 27 11.98 36.06 -44.08
N LYS A 28 11.48 36.25 -42.85
CA LYS A 28 10.04 36.38 -42.56
C LYS A 28 9.74 37.65 -41.77
N ASP A 29 8.60 38.24 -42.07
CA ASP A 29 8.03 39.32 -41.27
C ASP A 29 7.28 38.72 -40.08
N LEU A 30 7.82 38.95 -38.88
CA LEU A 30 7.32 38.43 -37.61
C LEU A 30 6.91 39.58 -36.67
N GLU A 31 5.81 39.37 -35.97
CA GLU A 31 5.35 40.25 -34.89
C GLU A 31 6.10 39.88 -33.60
N LEU A 32 7.07 40.71 -33.19
CA LEU A 32 7.87 40.52 -31.99
C LEU A 32 7.67 41.70 -31.05
N ASP A 33 7.55 41.46 -29.75
CA ASP A 33 7.72 42.49 -28.72
C ASP A 33 9.21 42.81 -28.48
N GLU A 34 9.49 43.81 -27.65
CA GLU A 34 10.86 44.24 -27.33
C GLU A 34 11.72 43.13 -26.69
N ALA A 35 11.13 42.32 -25.81
CA ALA A 35 11.85 41.24 -25.12
C ALA A 35 12.17 40.07 -26.07
N GLN A 36 11.23 39.72 -26.95
CA GLN A 36 11.38 38.71 -28.01
C GLN A 36 12.41 39.17 -29.04
N ALA A 37 12.33 40.41 -29.51
CA ALA A 37 13.31 41.00 -30.40
C ALA A 37 14.71 41.03 -29.78
N GLY A 38 14.82 41.41 -28.51
CA GLY A 38 16.09 41.41 -27.77
C GLY A 38 16.70 40.02 -27.61
N ARG A 39 15.89 38.99 -27.31
CA ARG A 39 16.36 37.59 -27.26
C ARG A 39 16.84 37.11 -28.62
N ALA A 40 16.08 37.36 -29.67
CA ALA A 40 16.42 36.93 -31.02
C ALA A 40 17.66 37.67 -31.57
N ALA A 41 17.83 38.96 -31.25
CA ALA A 41 19.00 39.76 -31.68
C ALA A 41 20.32 39.32 -31.03
N ARG A 42 20.29 38.60 -29.91
CA ARG A 42 21.48 37.99 -29.29
C ARG A 42 22.00 36.78 -30.07
N LEU A 43 21.18 36.22 -30.96
CA LEU A 43 21.54 35.06 -31.75
C LEU A 43 22.26 35.52 -33.02
N LYS A 44 23.58 35.28 -33.08
CA LYS A 44 24.45 35.73 -34.20
C LYS A 44 24.03 35.17 -35.58
N PHE A 45 23.24 34.11 -35.59
CA PHE A 45 22.73 33.49 -36.81
C PHE A 45 21.37 34.04 -37.25
N LEU A 46 20.77 34.95 -36.49
CA LEU A 46 19.56 35.68 -36.88
C LEU A 46 19.91 37.14 -37.13
N GLU A 47 19.43 37.67 -38.24
CA GLU A 47 19.50 39.09 -38.55
C GLU A 47 18.10 39.69 -38.41
N ILE A 48 17.97 40.79 -37.67
CA ILE A 48 16.68 41.39 -37.34
C ILE A 48 16.70 42.87 -37.71
N THR A 49 15.68 43.28 -38.46
CA THR A 49 15.50 44.67 -38.89
C THR A 49 14.06 45.16 -38.65
N GLY A 50 13.93 46.47 -38.44
CA GLY A 50 12.65 47.13 -38.13
C GLY A 50 12.46 47.42 -36.64
N ARG A 51 11.31 47.99 -36.28
CA ARG A 51 10.95 48.30 -34.89
C ARG A 51 10.11 47.16 -34.28
N PRO A 52 10.34 46.81 -33.00
CA PRO A 52 9.44 45.90 -32.27
C PRO A 52 8.01 46.41 -32.25
N SER A 53 7.06 45.48 -32.21
CA SER A 53 5.65 45.80 -32.01
C SER A 53 5.43 46.26 -30.57
N GLU A 54 4.64 47.32 -30.37
CA GLU A 54 4.09 47.69 -29.06
C GLU A 54 3.00 46.68 -28.68
N ALA A 55 3.40 45.44 -28.43
CA ALA A 55 2.49 44.44 -27.93
C ALA A 55 2.16 44.74 -26.46
N PRO A 56 0.92 44.47 -26.01
CA PRO A 56 0.65 44.44 -24.58
C PRO A 56 1.59 43.44 -23.94
N THR A 57 2.21 43.81 -22.81
CA THR A 57 2.99 42.89 -21.99
C THR A 57 2.10 41.73 -21.60
N VAL A 58 2.17 40.63 -22.35
CA VAL A 58 1.58 39.37 -21.91
C VAL A 58 2.50 38.92 -20.80
N SER A 59 2.12 39.26 -19.55
CA SER A 59 2.57 38.55 -18.37
C SER A 59 2.53 37.09 -18.74
N VAL A 60 3.67 36.41 -18.65
CA VAL A 60 3.77 34.99 -18.96
C VAL A 60 3.00 34.28 -17.85
N ASN A 61 1.68 34.31 -17.95
CA ASN A 61 0.83 33.34 -17.32
C ASN A 61 1.14 32.07 -18.10
N SER A 62 2.22 31.38 -17.70
CA SER A 62 2.12 29.93 -17.50
C SER A 62 0.70 29.70 -16.98
N PRO A 63 -0.12 28.79 -17.54
CA PRO A 63 -1.47 28.58 -17.03
C PRO A 63 -1.34 28.55 -15.52
N ALA A 64 -1.85 29.59 -14.86
CA ALA A 64 -1.70 29.69 -13.43
C ALA A 64 -2.37 28.42 -12.97
N ILE A 65 -1.60 27.51 -12.38
CA ILE A 65 -2.18 26.40 -11.67
C ILE A 65 -2.95 27.13 -10.57
N GLU A 66 -4.25 27.34 -10.80
CA GLU A 66 -5.15 27.88 -9.81
C GLU A 66 -5.27 26.78 -8.76
N ILE A 67 -4.27 26.71 -7.88
CA ILE A 67 -4.35 25.92 -6.67
C ILE A 67 -5.44 26.62 -5.86
N PRO A 68 -6.59 25.97 -5.61
CA PRO A 68 -7.60 26.53 -4.73
C PRO A 68 -6.92 26.91 -3.41
N PRO A 69 -7.22 28.09 -2.84
CA PRO A 69 -6.45 28.64 -1.71
C PRO A 69 -6.43 27.75 -0.47
N ASN A 70 -7.29 26.73 -0.42
CA ASN A 70 -7.43 25.76 0.66
C ASN A 70 -6.98 24.33 0.31
N GLU A 71 -6.60 24.03 -0.94
CA GLU A 71 -6.27 22.65 -1.34
C GLU A 71 -5.06 22.12 -0.56
N VAL A 72 -4.05 22.97 -0.36
CA VAL A 72 -2.87 22.63 0.46
C VAL A 72 -3.26 22.34 1.91
N ASP A 73 -4.16 23.12 2.49
CA ASP A 73 -4.62 22.93 3.88
C ASP A 73 -5.50 21.69 4.01
N GLN A 74 -6.35 21.40 3.02
CA GLN A 74 -7.16 20.18 2.97
C GLN A 74 -6.26 18.94 2.86
N LEU A 75 -5.26 18.97 1.99
CA LEU A 75 -4.30 17.87 1.85
C LEU A 75 -3.50 17.65 3.14
N ARG A 76 -3.11 18.73 3.83
CA ARG A 76 -2.47 18.63 5.16
C ARG A 76 -3.39 17.99 6.20
N GLN A 77 -4.64 18.42 6.29
CA GLN A 77 -5.60 17.82 7.21
C GLN A 77 -5.86 16.33 6.91
N GLN A 78 -5.98 15.97 5.63
CA GLN A 78 -6.14 14.57 5.24
C GLN A 78 -4.90 13.73 5.56
N LEU A 79 -3.71 14.29 5.38
CA LEU A 79 -2.47 13.63 5.73
C LEU A 79 -2.39 13.38 7.24
N GLU A 80 -2.65 14.39 8.06
CA GLU A 80 -2.70 14.27 9.52
C GLU A 80 -3.72 13.23 9.98
N ALA A 81 -4.94 13.27 9.45
CA ALA A 81 -5.97 12.30 9.79
C ALA A 81 -5.57 10.86 9.42
N LYS A 82 -4.93 10.66 8.25
CA LYS A 82 -4.45 9.34 7.82
C LYS A 82 -3.26 8.87 8.66
N SER A 83 -2.34 9.76 9.01
CA SER A 83 -1.21 9.45 9.88
C SER A 83 -1.68 8.98 11.26
N ALA A 84 -2.63 9.70 11.87
CA ALA A 84 -3.22 9.32 13.14
C ALA A 84 -3.95 7.96 13.07
N GLU A 85 -4.67 7.67 11.99
CA GLU A 85 -5.32 6.37 11.82
C GLU A 85 -4.29 5.24 11.62
N ILE A 86 -3.19 5.49 10.91
CA ILE A 86 -2.09 4.52 10.78
C ILE A 86 -1.51 4.20 12.17
N GLU A 87 -1.21 5.21 12.99
CA GLU A 87 -0.71 4.99 14.35
C GLU A 87 -1.68 4.17 15.20
N ARG A 88 -2.97 4.48 15.14
CA ARG A 88 -4.02 3.73 15.84
C ARG A 88 -4.09 2.27 15.38
N LEU A 89 -4.06 2.02 14.08
CA LEU A 89 -4.10 0.67 13.52
C LEU A 89 -2.83 -0.12 13.86
N THR A 90 -1.66 0.51 13.82
CA THR A 90 -0.40 -0.12 14.23
C THR A 90 -0.44 -0.55 15.70
N ALA A 91 -0.96 0.30 16.59
CA ALA A 91 -1.14 -0.05 17.99
C ALA A 91 -2.11 -1.21 18.18
N LEU A 92 -3.24 -1.22 17.46
CA LEU A 92 -4.22 -2.30 17.53
C LEU A 92 -3.65 -3.64 17.03
N VAL A 93 -2.87 -3.63 15.95
CA VAL A 93 -2.20 -4.85 15.45
C VAL A 93 -1.24 -5.39 16.51
N ALA A 94 -0.41 -4.54 17.12
CA ALA A 94 0.50 -4.96 18.19
C ALA A 94 -0.24 -5.56 19.39
N GLU A 95 -1.38 -4.99 19.79
CA GLU A 95 -2.22 -5.54 20.85
C GLU A 95 -2.79 -6.92 20.47
N ARG A 96 -3.26 -7.08 19.22
CA ARG A 96 -3.81 -8.35 18.74
C ARG A 96 -2.74 -9.43 18.64
N ASP A 97 -1.54 -9.09 18.20
CA ASP A 97 -0.40 -10.01 18.16
C ASP A 97 -0.03 -10.49 19.58
N ALA A 98 0.01 -9.57 20.55
CA ALA A 98 0.25 -9.92 21.95
C ALA A 98 -0.84 -10.84 22.53
N GLU A 99 -2.11 -10.59 22.18
CA GLU A 99 -3.21 -11.47 22.60
C GLU A 99 -3.15 -12.84 21.94
N ILE A 100 -2.78 -12.91 20.65
CA ILE A 100 -2.56 -14.19 19.96
C ILE A 100 -1.47 -15.00 20.65
N GLU A 101 -0.34 -14.38 21.03
CA GLU A 101 0.71 -15.08 21.75
C GLU A 101 0.24 -15.56 23.13
N ARG A 102 -0.49 -14.74 23.89
CA ARG A 102 -1.11 -15.19 25.16
C ARG A 102 -2.06 -16.37 24.98
N LEU A 103 -2.89 -16.34 23.94
CA LEU A 103 -3.83 -17.43 23.65
C LEU A 103 -3.09 -18.70 23.22
N LYS A 104 -2.00 -18.58 22.46
CA LYS A 104 -1.13 -19.72 22.12
C LYS A 104 -0.47 -20.31 23.36
N GLU A 105 0.08 -19.48 24.25
CA GLU A 105 0.66 -19.93 25.52
C GLU A 105 -0.39 -20.64 26.38
N LYS A 106 -1.61 -20.08 26.48
CA LYS A 106 -2.73 -20.69 27.19
C LYS A 106 -3.15 -22.03 26.57
N ALA A 107 -3.21 -22.10 25.24
CA ALA A 107 -3.54 -23.34 24.54
C ALA A 107 -2.44 -24.40 24.72
N ALA A 108 -1.17 -24.02 24.67
CA ALA A 108 -0.03 -24.91 24.89
C ALA A 108 0.05 -25.38 26.35
N SER A 109 -0.25 -24.50 27.30
CA SER A 109 -0.35 -24.84 28.73
C SER A 109 -1.58 -25.71 29.03
N GLY A 110 -2.65 -25.58 28.25
CA GLY A 110 -3.87 -26.38 28.39
C GLY A 110 -3.86 -27.71 27.63
N SER A 111 -2.79 -28.04 26.90
CA SER A 111 -2.75 -29.26 26.07
C SER A 111 -1.63 -30.25 26.40
N ASN A 112 -0.73 -29.95 27.35
CA ASN A 112 0.44 -30.80 27.64
C ASN A 112 0.69 -31.07 29.14
N GLY A 113 -0.30 -30.85 30.02
CA GLY A 113 -0.10 -31.06 31.46
C GLY A 113 -1.32 -31.33 32.31
N ASP A 114 -2.54 -31.11 31.82
CA ASP A 114 -3.74 -31.52 32.54
C ASP A 114 -4.18 -32.90 32.05
N ALA A 115 -4.29 -33.83 33.01
CA ALA A 115 -4.89 -35.13 32.78
C ALA A 115 -6.23 -34.92 32.06
N PRO A 116 -6.55 -35.71 31.03
CA PRO A 116 -7.75 -35.49 30.25
C PRO A 116 -8.96 -35.48 31.19
N ILE A 117 -9.85 -34.49 31.04
CA ILE A 117 -10.96 -34.28 31.96
C ILE A 117 -12.21 -34.89 31.31
N GLY A 118 -12.83 -35.83 32.02
CA GLY A 118 -14.03 -36.54 31.58
C GLY A 118 -15.26 -35.61 31.39
N PRO A 119 -16.39 -36.14 30.90
CA PRO A 119 -16.72 -37.56 30.80
C PRO A 119 -15.99 -38.28 29.66
N PHE A 120 -15.58 -39.52 29.94
CA PHE A 120 -14.97 -40.40 28.95
C PHE A 120 -15.99 -41.39 28.41
N GLU A 121 -15.95 -41.62 27.10
CA GLU A 121 -16.83 -42.58 26.44
C GLU A 121 -15.98 -43.69 25.79
N VAL A 122 -16.33 -44.96 26.04
CA VAL A 122 -15.64 -46.08 25.40
C VAL A 122 -16.51 -46.63 24.29
N LYS A 123 -15.98 -46.68 23.06
CA LYS A 123 -16.69 -47.18 21.87
C LYS A 123 -15.93 -48.31 21.22
N GLU A 124 -16.67 -49.30 20.71
CA GLU A 124 -16.10 -50.31 19.83
C GLU A 124 -15.77 -49.66 18.47
N THR A 125 -14.51 -49.76 18.06
CA THR A 125 -14.04 -49.19 16.78
C THR A 125 -13.89 -50.26 15.71
N SER A 126 -13.72 -51.52 16.11
CA SER A 126 -13.60 -52.70 15.26
C SER A 126 -13.93 -53.93 16.11
N PRO A 127 -14.29 -55.09 15.52
CA PRO A 127 -14.67 -56.28 16.28
C PRO A 127 -13.63 -56.63 17.36
N GLY A 128 -14.01 -56.52 18.63
CA GLY A 128 -13.15 -56.83 19.79
C GLY A 128 -12.05 -55.79 20.08
N TRP A 129 -12.19 -54.56 19.58
CA TRP A 129 -11.27 -53.45 19.81
C TRP A 129 -12.03 -52.16 20.17
N PHE A 130 -11.74 -51.66 21.36
CA PHE A 130 -12.39 -50.48 21.94
C PHE A 130 -11.41 -49.30 22.02
N ALA A 131 -11.92 -48.08 21.97
CA ALA A 131 -11.12 -46.86 22.16
C ALA A 131 -11.85 -45.89 23.08
N ILE A 132 -11.09 -45.11 23.85
CA ILE A 132 -11.61 -44.07 24.73
C ILE A 132 -11.73 -42.77 23.94
N PHE A 133 -12.83 -42.05 24.14
CA PHE A 133 -13.10 -40.75 23.54
C PHE A 133 -13.32 -39.72 24.65
N GLY A 134 -12.74 -38.53 24.47
CA GLY A 134 -12.98 -37.38 25.34
C GLY A 134 -14.32 -36.71 25.04
N ALA A 135 -14.67 -35.71 25.87
CA ALA A 135 -15.87 -34.89 25.67
C ALA A 135 -15.88 -34.14 24.33
N ASP A 136 -14.72 -33.91 23.71
CA ASP A 136 -14.59 -33.31 22.37
C ASP A 136 -14.78 -34.33 21.23
N GLY A 137 -15.07 -35.60 21.55
CA GLY A 137 -15.27 -36.69 20.60
C GLY A 137 -13.98 -37.17 19.95
N LYS A 138 -12.80 -36.76 20.41
CA LYS A 138 -11.51 -37.26 19.91
C LYS A 138 -11.07 -38.50 20.67
N GLN A 139 -10.41 -39.42 19.98
CA GLN A 139 -9.81 -40.58 20.60
C GLN A 139 -8.66 -40.15 21.53
N ILE A 140 -8.68 -40.64 22.76
CA ILE A 140 -7.64 -40.46 23.78
C ILE A 140 -7.02 -41.82 24.05
N GLY A 141 -5.69 -41.90 23.95
CA GLY A 141 -4.94 -43.13 24.20
C GLY A 141 -5.10 -44.22 23.12
N ASN A 142 -4.55 -45.39 23.43
CA ASN A 142 -4.49 -46.54 22.54
C ASN A 142 -5.79 -47.37 22.57
N LYS A 143 -5.99 -48.20 21.54
CA LYS A 143 -7.08 -49.17 21.50
C LYS A 143 -6.83 -50.28 22.52
N MET A 144 -7.90 -50.79 23.13
CA MET A 144 -7.88 -51.81 24.17
C MET A 144 -8.87 -52.94 23.90
N ARG A 145 -8.73 -54.05 24.65
CA ARG A 145 -9.65 -55.18 24.57
C ARG A 145 -10.91 -54.94 25.38
N GLU A 146 -11.91 -55.80 25.19
CA GLU A 146 -13.21 -55.67 25.85
C GLU A 146 -13.09 -55.70 27.38
N ASP A 147 -12.25 -56.58 27.92
CA ASP A 147 -12.04 -56.68 29.37
C ASP A 147 -11.40 -55.42 29.95
N ASP A 148 -10.41 -54.85 29.24
CA ASP A 148 -9.76 -53.59 29.62
C ASP A 148 -10.73 -52.40 29.52
N ALA A 149 -11.59 -52.39 28.50
CA ALA A 149 -12.62 -51.37 28.32
C ALA A 149 -13.64 -51.37 29.46
N LYS A 150 -14.08 -52.56 29.90
CA LYS A 150 -14.96 -52.71 31.07
C LYS A 150 -14.25 -52.28 32.35
N ALA A 151 -12.99 -52.65 32.51
CA ALA A 151 -12.18 -52.24 33.65
C ALA A 151 -12.06 -50.70 33.72
N PHE A 152 -11.76 -50.05 32.59
CA PHE A 152 -11.69 -48.59 32.51
C PHE A 152 -13.03 -47.92 32.83
N GLN A 153 -14.15 -48.40 32.27
CA GLN A 153 -15.49 -47.85 32.57
C GLN A 153 -15.91 -48.01 34.04
N ALA A 154 -15.40 -49.03 34.73
CA ALA A 154 -15.68 -49.28 36.14
C ALA A 154 -14.82 -48.43 37.11
N MET A 155 -13.78 -47.74 36.61
CA MET A 155 -12.93 -46.84 37.41
C MET A 155 -13.67 -45.55 37.77
N SER A 156 -13.21 -44.89 38.84
CA SER A 156 -13.65 -43.54 39.19
C SER A 156 -13.18 -42.54 38.11
N PRO A 157 -13.86 -41.39 37.93
CA PRO A 157 -13.42 -40.37 36.98
C PRO A 157 -11.97 -39.91 37.21
N ASP A 158 -11.53 -39.85 38.47
CA ASP A 158 -10.17 -39.46 38.83
C ASP A 158 -9.15 -40.55 38.43
N ASP A 159 -9.50 -41.83 38.56
CA ASP A 159 -8.61 -42.93 38.18
C ASP A 159 -8.59 -43.15 36.66
N GLN A 160 -9.69 -42.87 35.96
CA GLN A 160 -9.71 -42.81 34.50
C GLN A 160 -8.77 -41.72 33.97
N ALA A 161 -8.77 -40.54 34.60
CA ALA A 161 -7.87 -39.45 34.23
C ALA A 161 -6.40 -39.81 34.47
N LYS A 162 -6.08 -40.51 35.58
CA LYS A 162 -4.72 -41.02 35.85
C LYS A 162 -4.30 -42.10 34.86
N TYR A 163 -5.17 -43.06 34.55
CA TYR A 163 -4.90 -44.14 33.59
C TYR A 163 -4.55 -43.60 32.19
N LEU A 164 -5.08 -42.43 31.83
CA LEU A 164 -4.81 -41.76 30.56
C LEU A 164 -3.64 -40.77 30.59
N ALA A 165 -3.10 -40.49 31.77
CA ALA A 165 -1.95 -39.62 31.96
C ALA A 165 -0.60 -40.39 31.96
N ASP A 166 -0.65 -41.71 32.17
CA ASP A 166 0.49 -42.65 32.10
C ASP A 166 0.74 -43.16 30.66
#